data_AF-A0A0P8ABB5-F1
#
_entry.id   AF-A0A0P8ABB5-F1
#
_cell.length_a   1.000
_cell.length_b   1.000
_cell.length_c   1.000
_cell.angle_alpha   90.00
_cell.angle_beta   90.00
_cell.angle_gamma   90.00
#
_symmetry.space_group_name_H-M   'P 1'
#
loop_
_entity.id
_entity.type
_entity.pdbx_description
1 polymer ?
#
loop_
_entity_poly.entity_id
_entity_poly.type
_entity_poly.pdbx_seq_one_letter_code
_entity_poly.pdbx_strand_id
1 'polypeptide(L)'
;MSESNETDPGAAIAAQEKTQHAVRAFLRTRLEAEDGAPPQQRDTHISTILLSGTRAFKLKRALRLPYADFSTPQRRLAACEAELRLNRRTAPQLYRAVRRITREDDGSFAIDGKGALVDAMVEMHRFDEEGLFDRLAARGELSTGLLDALADAICAFHEEAEPVADAHGAQRLADVIALNERSMADLPALPREPVADLLRRQEAECARHANLLDARAGAGMIRRCHGDLHLRNICLHEGRPQLFDCIEFNEAIATTDTLYDLAFLLMDLRARAADDPELARAAAHVANRYVDRSRDDAGYALLPLFMSLRASIRAIVAATQIAEGDGDPALARQMRSYLVLAGDLLEPAPARLVALGGFSGSGKTTLAEALAPLIGPPPGARILESDRLRKHLHGVSPETPLGQQAYTKEASQAVYAEMRARAASVLSGGGSVILEAVHARPEDRNAAAAIAEEAGCPFHGFWLDVDPAALEARIAGRGKSASDATRAVLESQIATGTGPLDWDRLSPAGEGQAGITAQVKAIADTVGRDAASPSFPVDRS
;
A
#
# COMPACT_ATOMS: atom_id res chain seq x y z
N MET A 1 2.76 -11.98 59.41
CA MET A 1 2.78 -12.98 58.32
C MET A 1 1.55 -12.74 57.46
N SER A 2 1.71 -11.98 56.39
CA SER A 2 0.78 -11.96 55.26
C SER A 2 1.59 -11.47 54.06
N GLU A 3 2.53 -12.29 53.64
CA GLU A 3 3.14 -12.13 52.32
C GLU A 3 2.07 -12.47 51.30
N SER A 4 1.70 -11.46 50.54
CA SER A 4 0.89 -11.54 49.34
C SER A 4 1.49 -12.58 48.41
N ASN A 5 0.72 -13.65 48.18
CA ASN A 5 0.98 -14.69 47.20
C ASN A 5 0.82 -14.07 45.80
N GLU A 6 1.81 -13.31 45.35
CA GLU A 6 1.94 -12.95 43.93
C GLU A 6 2.25 -14.23 43.17
N THR A 7 1.21 -14.84 42.62
CA THR A 7 1.32 -15.95 41.67
C THR A 7 2.29 -15.56 40.57
N ASP A 8 3.37 -16.33 40.43
CA ASP A 8 4.33 -16.21 39.34
C ASP A 8 3.60 -16.03 37.99
N PRO A 9 3.78 -14.90 37.29
CA PRO A 9 3.14 -14.62 36.01
C PRO A 9 3.37 -15.72 34.98
N GLY A 10 4.54 -16.39 35.01
CA GLY A 10 4.85 -17.51 34.12
C GLY A 10 3.99 -18.75 34.42
N ALA A 11 3.86 -19.12 35.69
CA ALA A 11 3.00 -20.23 36.12
C ALA A 11 1.52 -19.99 35.79
N ALA A 12 1.04 -18.74 35.91
CA ALA A 12 -0.32 -18.37 35.55
C ALA A 12 -0.59 -18.51 34.05
N ILE A 13 0.35 -18.07 33.20
CA ILE A 13 0.26 -18.23 31.73
C ILE A 13 0.27 -19.72 31.36
N ALA A 14 1.18 -20.52 31.93
CA ALA A 14 1.23 -21.96 31.66
C ALA A 14 -0.07 -22.69 32.05
N ALA A 15 -0.73 -22.29 33.14
CA ALA A 15 -2.05 -22.81 33.52
C ALA A 15 -3.14 -22.41 32.52
N GLN A 16 -3.06 -21.19 31.98
CA GLN A 16 -3.96 -20.73 30.92
C GLN A 16 -3.73 -21.51 29.62
N GLU A 17 -2.49 -21.77 29.22
CA GLU A 17 -2.18 -22.59 28.03
C GLU A 17 -2.76 -24.00 28.12
N LYS A 18 -2.67 -24.65 29.29
CA LYS A 18 -3.33 -25.95 29.53
C LYS A 18 -4.84 -25.85 29.36
N THR A 19 -5.44 -24.77 29.86
CA THR A 19 -6.88 -24.50 29.69
C THR A 19 -7.22 -24.30 28.22
N GLN A 20 -6.42 -23.53 27.47
CA GLN A 20 -6.63 -23.31 26.04
C GLN A 20 -6.47 -24.60 25.22
N HIS A 21 -5.56 -25.50 25.61
CA HIS A 21 -5.45 -26.81 24.97
C HIS A 21 -6.75 -27.60 25.11
N ALA A 22 -7.34 -27.62 26.30
CA ALA A 22 -8.62 -28.28 26.55
C ALA A 22 -9.78 -27.60 25.80
N VAL A 23 -9.80 -26.26 25.75
CA VAL A 23 -10.78 -25.49 24.96
C VAL A 23 -10.67 -25.81 23.47
N ARG A 24 -9.46 -25.84 22.92
CA ARG A 24 -9.25 -26.20 21.50
C ARG A 24 -9.70 -27.63 21.22
N ALA A 25 -9.40 -28.60 22.09
CA ALA A 25 -9.87 -29.97 21.94
C ALA A 25 -11.41 -30.04 21.93
N PHE A 26 -12.07 -29.36 22.87
CA PHE A 26 -13.52 -29.22 22.90
C PHE A 26 -14.08 -28.63 21.60
N LEU A 27 -13.53 -27.50 21.14
CA LEU A 27 -13.97 -26.86 19.90
C LEU A 27 -13.78 -27.76 18.68
N ARG A 28 -12.64 -28.45 18.58
CA ARG A 28 -12.37 -29.38 17.47
C ARG A 28 -13.41 -30.49 17.40
N THR A 29 -13.69 -31.15 18.53
CA THR A 29 -14.72 -32.21 18.60
C THR A 29 -16.11 -31.66 18.30
N ARG A 30 -16.46 -30.50 18.84
CA ARG A 30 -17.78 -29.88 18.62
C ARG A 30 -17.98 -29.52 17.15
N LEU A 31 -16.99 -28.87 16.53
CA LEU A 31 -17.03 -28.42 15.14
C LEU A 31 -17.02 -29.60 14.17
N GLU A 32 -16.24 -30.65 14.45
CA GLU A 32 -16.26 -31.90 13.67
C GLU A 32 -17.64 -32.57 13.68
N ALA A 33 -18.31 -32.58 14.83
CA ALA A 33 -19.66 -33.11 14.94
C ALA A 33 -20.71 -32.24 14.20
N GLU A 34 -20.53 -30.92 14.12
CA GLU A 34 -21.43 -30.02 13.38
C GLU A 34 -21.25 -30.11 11.88
N ASP A 35 -20.00 -30.05 11.41
CA ASP A 35 -19.67 -29.86 10.00
C ASP A 35 -19.27 -31.19 9.31
N GLY A 36 -19.22 -32.30 10.05
CA GLY A 36 -18.94 -33.64 9.54
C GLY A 36 -17.47 -33.91 9.16
N ALA A 37 -16.56 -32.99 9.49
CA ALA A 37 -15.13 -33.13 9.26
C ALA A 37 -14.32 -32.30 10.28
N PRO A 38 -13.11 -32.74 10.67
CA PRO A 38 -12.30 -32.02 11.65
C PRO A 38 -11.87 -30.65 11.12
N PRO A 39 -11.89 -29.59 11.96
CA PRO A 39 -11.47 -28.28 11.52
C PRO A 39 -9.95 -28.24 11.26
N GLN A 40 -9.58 -27.49 10.22
CA GLN A 40 -8.17 -27.20 9.95
C GLN A 40 -7.67 -26.15 10.93
N GLN A 41 -6.48 -26.35 11.49
CA GLN A 41 -5.87 -25.39 12.42
C GLN A 41 -4.75 -24.62 11.72
N ARG A 42 -4.70 -23.31 11.95
CA ARG A 42 -3.57 -22.44 11.60
C ARG A 42 -3.15 -21.68 12.84
N ASP A 43 -1.86 -21.69 13.14
CA ASP A 43 -1.32 -20.93 14.25
C ASP A 43 -0.55 -19.70 13.72
N THR A 44 -0.81 -18.57 14.34
CA THR A 44 -0.02 -17.35 14.17
C THR A 44 0.79 -17.10 15.44
N HIS A 45 1.61 -16.04 15.43
CA HIS A 45 2.40 -15.66 16.60
C HIS A 45 1.52 -15.40 17.83
N ILE A 46 0.32 -14.82 17.65
CA ILE A 46 -0.57 -14.40 18.76
C ILE A 46 -1.95 -15.05 18.75
N SER A 47 -2.28 -15.90 17.78
CA SER A 47 -3.62 -16.50 17.66
C SER A 47 -3.59 -17.94 17.14
N THR A 48 -4.64 -18.69 17.44
CA THR A 48 -4.95 -19.97 16.80
C THR A 48 -6.26 -19.83 16.05
N ILE A 49 -6.29 -20.22 14.78
CA ILE A 49 -7.43 -20.14 13.88
C ILE A 49 -7.92 -21.56 13.58
N LEU A 50 -9.21 -21.81 13.80
CA LEU A 50 -9.89 -23.06 13.45
C LEU A 50 -10.83 -22.80 12.26
N LEU A 51 -10.60 -23.47 11.14
CA LEU A 51 -11.41 -23.37 9.92
C LEU A 51 -12.36 -24.57 9.84
N SER A 52 -13.67 -24.33 9.89
CA SER A 52 -14.71 -25.38 9.91
C SER A 52 -15.88 -25.01 9.00
N GLY A 53 -16.19 -25.86 8.01
CA GLY A 53 -17.19 -25.55 7.00
C GLY A 53 -16.96 -24.17 6.37
N THR A 54 -17.97 -23.30 6.47
CA THR A 54 -17.96 -21.90 6.00
C THR A 54 -17.57 -20.88 7.09
N ARG A 55 -17.10 -21.34 8.25
CA ARG A 55 -16.76 -20.52 9.42
C ARG A 55 -15.28 -20.60 9.75
N ALA A 56 -14.74 -19.53 10.28
CA ALA A 56 -13.42 -19.47 10.89
C ALA A 56 -13.54 -18.95 12.32
N PHE A 57 -12.80 -19.53 13.25
CA PHE A 57 -12.80 -19.14 14.66
C PHE A 57 -11.39 -18.78 15.08
N LYS A 58 -11.17 -17.51 15.46
CA LYS A 58 -9.86 -17.01 15.88
C LYS A 58 -9.82 -16.85 17.40
N LEU A 59 -8.95 -17.62 18.04
CA LEU A 59 -8.67 -17.56 19.47
C LEU A 59 -7.36 -16.81 19.69
N LYS A 60 -7.31 -15.92 20.68
CA LYS A 60 -6.05 -15.30 21.13
C LYS A 60 -5.24 -16.29 21.95
N ARG A 61 -3.93 -16.38 21.73
CA ARG A 61 -3.07 -17.25 22.56
C ARG A 61 -2.90 -16.65 23.95
N ALA A 62 -2.81 -17.48 24.97
CA ALA A 62 -2.52 -17.05 26.34
C ALA A 62 -1.04 -16.65 26.41
N LEU A 63 -0.75 -15.36 26.26
CA LEU A 63 0.61 -14.84 26.26
C LEU A 63 0.68 -13.40 26.80
N ARG A 64 1.90 -12.94 27.09
CA ARG A 64 2.19 -11.55 27.40
C ARG A 64 3.47 -11.13 26.67
N LEU A 65 3.30 -10.27 25.68
CA LEU A 65 4.36 -9.66 24.87
C LEU A 65 4.46 -8.15 25.20
N PRO A 66 5.56 -7.47 24.87
CA PRO A 66 5.70 -6.03 25.13
C PRO A 66 4.59 -5.15 24.54
N TYR A 67 3.95 -5.63 23.47
CA TYR A 67 2.91 -4.91 22.73
C TYR A 67 1.51 -5.54 22.83
N ALA A 68 1.36 -6.74 23.42
CA ALA A 68 0.08 -7.44 23.51
C ALA A 68 -0.02 -8.27 24.80
N ASP A 69 -1.10 -8.10 25.56
CA ASP A 69 -1.35 -8.85 26.78
C ASP A 69 -2.67 -9.63 26.69
N PHE A 70 -2.54 -10.93 26.47
CA PHE A 70 -3.65 -11.89 26.34
C PHE A 70 -3.62 -12.94 27.46
N SER A 71 -2.95 -12.61 28.57
CA SER A 71 -2.66 -13.54 29.67
C SER A 71 -3.91 -14.05 30.39
N THR A 72 -5.02 -13.31 30.41
CA THR A 72 -6.25 -13.69 31.10
C THR A 72 -7.44 -13.86 30.14
N PRO A 73 -8.45 -14.67 30.49
CA PRO A 73 -9.67 -14.82 29.69
C PRO A 73 -10.37 -13.49 29.42
N GLN A 74 -10.40 -12.58 30.40
CA GLN A 74 -11.02 -11.25 30.27
C GLN A 74 -10.27 -10.39 29.25
N ARG A 75 -8.94 -10.43 29.25
CA ARG A 75 -8.11 -9.71 28.27
C ARG A 75 -8.30 -10.28 26.86
N ARG A 76 -8.40 -11.60 26.72
CA ARG A 76 -8.69 -12.24 25.42
C ARG A 76 -10.08 -11.88 24.91
N LEU A 77 -11.09 -11.82 25.78
CA LEU A 77 -12.43 -11.35 25.41
C LEU A 77 -12.39 -9.90 24.91
N ALA A 78 -11.79 -8.99 25.67
CA ALA A 78 -11.67 -7.59 25.28
C ALA A 78 -10.93 -7.42 23.94
N ALA A 79 -9.87 -8.22 23.70
CA ALA A 79 -9.16 -8.24 22.42
C ALA A 79 -10.04 -8.74 21.28
N CYS A 80 -10.86 -9.78 21.48
CA CYS A 80 -11.81 -10.26 20.48
C CYS A 80 -12.88 -9.21 20.16
N GLU A 81 -13.40 -8.50 21.17
CA GLU A 81 -14.37 -7.42 21.00
C GLU A 81 -13.76 -6.23 20.24
N ALA A 82 -12.51 -5.87 20.55
CA ALA A 82 -11.76 -4.85 19.82
C ALA A 82 -11.53 -5.27 18.36
N GLU A 83 -11.09 -6.51 18.12
CA GLU A 83 -10.88 -7.04 16.77
C GLU A 83 -12.17 -6.98 15.93
N LEU A 84 -13.29 -7.46 16.49
CA LEU A 84 -14.59 -7.42 15.81
C LEU A 84 -14.98 -5.98 15.48
N ARG A 85 -14.91 -5.07 16.45
CA ARG A 85 -15.29 -3.66 16.26
C ARG A 85 -14.45 -2.97 15.19
N LEU A 86 -13.12 -3.15 15.24
CA LEU A 86 -12.19 -2.45 14.37
C LEU A 86 -12.22 -2.99 12.94
N ASN A 87 -12.28 -4.31 12.76
CA ASN A 87 -12.24 -4.90 11.42
C ASN A 87 -13.58 -4.86 10.70
N ARG A 88 -14.71 -4.71 11.40
CA ARG A 88 -16.01 -4.49 10.73
C ARG A 88 -16.09 -3.18 9.95
N ARG A 89 -15.17 -2.24 10.19
CA ARG A 89 -15.06 -1.00 9.39
C ARG A 89 -14.71 -1.30 7.93
N THR A 90 -13.87 -2.30 7.69
CA THR A 90 -13.29 -2.60 6.37
C THR A 90 -13.57 -4.00 5.86
N ALA A 91 -14.10 -4.89 6.71
CA ALA A 91 -14.48 -6.26 6.38
C ALA A 91 -15.75 -6.73 7.12
N PRO A 92 -16.87 -5.99 7.07
CA PRO A 92 -18.08 -6.30 7.85
C PRO A 92 -18.71 -7.66 7.51
N GLN A 93 -18.51 -8.19 6.31
CA GLN A 93 -19.01 -9.51 5.89
C GLN A 93 -18.19 -10.66 6.50
N LEU A 94 -16.90 -10.42 6.78
CA LEU A 94 -16.02 -11.44 7.35
C LEU A 94 -16.21 -11.57 8.87
N TYR A 95 -16.43 -10.46 9.58
CA TYR A 95 -16.45 -10.44 11.04
C TYR A 95 -17.88 -10.52 11.59
N ARG A 96 -18.28 -11.69 12.13
CA ARG A 96 -19.69 -11.99 12.49
C ARG A 96 -20.01 -11.69 13.95
N ALA A 97 -19.26 -12.29 14.88
CA ALA A 97 -19.55 -12.20 16.31
C ALA A 97 -18.32 -12.50 17.18
N VAL A 98 -18.38 -12.10 18.44
CA VAL A 98 -17.49 -12.64 19.49
C VAL A 98 -18.26 -13.70 20.26
N ARG A 99 -17.60 -14.83 20.54
CA ARG A 99 -18.14 -15.96 21.28
C ARG A 99 -17.34 -16.17 22.55
N ARG A 100 -18.04 -16.35 23.66
CA ARG A 100 -17.44 -16.68 24.96
C ARG A 100 -17.32 -18.18 25.07
N ILE A 101 -16.20 -18.65 25.62
CA ILE A 101 -16.05 -20.04 26.06
C ILE A 101 -16.17 -20.05 27.57
N THR A 102 -17.15 -20.78 28.07
CA THR A 102 -17.43 -20.91 29.50
C THR A 102 -17.15 -22.32 29.98
N ARG A 103 -16.80 -22.44 31.25
CA ARG A 103 -16.78 -23.70 31.99
C ARG A 103 -18.00 -23.73 32.90
N GLU A 104 -18.90 -24.68 32.63
CA GLU A 104 -20.13 -24.87 33.39
C GLU A 104 -19.87 -25.55 34.74
N ASP A 105 -20.87 -25.58 35.62
CA ASP A 105 -20.75 -26.13 36.98
C ASP A 105 -20.41 -27.63 37.00
N ASP A 106 -20.76 -28.37 35.94
CA ASP A 106 -20.41 -29.78 35.74
C ASP A 106 -18.99 -30.00 35.18
N GLY A 107 -18.24 -28.90 34.97
CA GLY A 107 -16.89 -28.90 34.43
C GLY A 107 -16.81 -28.99 32.91
N SER A 108 -17.93 -29.13 32.20
CA SER A 108 -17.98 -29.12 30.74
C SER A 108 -17.72 -27.72 30.17
N PHE A 109 -17.32 -27.67 28.90
CA PHE A 109 -17.19 -26.40 28.18
C PHE A 109 -18.45 -26.13 27.34
N ALA A 110 -18.83 -24.86 27.25
CA ALA A 110 -19.91 -24.40 26.40
C ALA A 110 -19.50 -23.13 25.62
N ILE A 111 -20.11 -22.95 24.45
CA ILE A 111 -20.05 -21.70 23.69
C ILE A 111 -21.23 -20.84 24.14
N ASP A 112 -20.94 -19.60 24.57
CA ASP A 112 -21.91 -18.64 25.10
C ASP A 112 -22.77 -19.21 26.24
N GLY A 113 -22.19 -20.09 27.07
CA GLY A 113 -22.84 -20.69 28.24
C GLY A 113 -22.96 -19.73 29.43
N LYS A 114 -23.47 -20.25 30.56
CA LYS A 114 -23.75 -19.45 31.77
C LYS A 114 -22.62 -19.55 32.80
N GLY A 115 -21.68 -20.48 32.61
CA GLY A 115 -20.57 -20.72 33.52
C GLY A 115 -19.47 -19.65 33.49
N ALA A 116 -18.37 -19.95 34.17
CA ALA A 116 -17.24 -19.03 34.30
C ALA A 116 -16.50 -18.87 32.95
N LEU A 117 -16.15 -17.63 32.59
CA LEU A 117 -15.37 -17.34 31.38
C LEU A 117 -13.98 -17.98 31.46
N VAL A 118 -13.65 -18.84 30.50
CA VAL A 118 -12.32 -19.47 30.37
C VAL A 118 -11.58 -19.04 29.11
N ASP A 119 -12.30 -18.65 28.06
CA ASP A 119 -11.70 -18.09 26.85
C ASP A 119 -12.71 -17.30 26.00
N ALA A 120 -12.26 -16.71 24.91
CA ALA A 120 -13.12 -16.09 23.90
C ALA A 120 -12.56 -16.32 22.48
N MET A 121 -13.42 -16.17 21.49
CA MET A 121 -13.04 -16.27 20.07
C MET A 121 -13.83 -15.30 19.21
N VAL A 122 -13.23 -14.86 18.11
CA VAL A 122 -13.92 -14.17 17.03
C VAL A 122 -14.46 -15.20 16.04
N GLU A 123 -15.77 -15.22 15.83
CA GLU A 123 -16.42 -15.99 14.76
C GLU A 123 -16.43 -15.15 13.48
N MET A 124 -15.88 -15.74 12.43
CA MET A 124 -15.72 -15.13 11.11
C MET A 124 -16.34 -15.99 10.01
N HIS A 125 -16.71 -15.36 8.90
CA HIS A 125 -16.94 -16.08 7.65
C HIS A 125 -15.58 -16.54 7.10
N ARG A 126 -15.47 -17.84 6.79
CA ARG A 126 -14.29 -18.37 6.12
C ARG A 126 -14.35 -17.97 4.66
N PHE A 127 -13.32 -17.27 4.19
CA PHE A 127 -13.13 -17.00 2.77
C PHE A 127 -12.13 -17.99 2.15
N ASP A 128 -12.16 -18.10 0.83
CA ASP A 128 -11.20 -18.90 0.08
C ASP A 128 -9.81 -18.26 0.19
N GLU A 129 -8.85 -19.02 0.70
CA GLU A 129 -7.48 -18.53 0.87
C GLU A 129 -6.83 -18.22 -0.49
N GLU A 130 -7.29 -18.82 -1.59
CA GLU A 130 -6.86 -18.46 -2.96
C GLU A 130 -7.23 -17.02 -3.34
N GLY A 131 -8.19 -16.41 -2.64
CA GLY A 131 -8.55 -15.01 -2.74
C GLY A 131 -7.66 -14.05 -1.95
N LEU A 132 -6.65 -14.52 -1.20
CA LEU A 132 -5.68 -13.65 -0.55
C LEU A 132 -4.85 -12.89 -1.60
N PHE A 133 -4.64 -11.60 -1.38
CA PHE A 133 -3.96 -10.75 -2.36
C PHE A 133 -2.50 -11.15 -2.58
N ASP A 134 -1.84 -11.79 -1.62
CA ASP A 134 -0.49 -12.31 -1.83
C ASP A 134 -0.46 -13.53 -2.77
N ARG A 135 -1.53 -14.35 -2.77
CA ARG A 135 -1.71 -15.45 -3.72
C ARG A 135 -2.15 -14.94 -5.09
N LEU A 136 -3.07 -13.98 -5.14
CA LEU A 136 -3.46 -13.31 -6.39
C LEU A 136 -2.26 -12.64 -7.05
N ALA A 137 -1.40 -11.98 -6.27
CA ALA A 137 -0.13 -11.41 -6.76
C ALA A 137 0.78 -12.48 -7.36
N ALA A 138 0.98 -13.60 -6.65
CA ALA A 138 1.84 -14.69 -7.13
C ALA A 138 1.32 -15.37 -8.42
N ARG A 139 0.02 -15.23 -8.72
CA ARG A 139 -0.60 -15.74 -9.96
C ARG A 139 -0.75 -14.68 -11.06
N GLY A 140 -0.34 -13.42 -10.81
CA GLY A 140 -0.53 -12.33 -11.76
C GLY A 140 -2.00 -11.92 -11.96
N GLU A 141 -2.87 -12.19 -10.97
CA GLU A 141 -4.32 -11.97 -11.04
C GLU A 141 -4.76 -10.60 -10.48
N LEU A 142 -3.81 -9.75 -10.09
CA LEU A 142 -4.08 -8.37 -9.66
C LEU A 142 -4.36 -7.47 -10.86
N SER A 143 -5.58 -7.56 -11.41
CA SER A 143 -6.03 -6.69 -12.50
C SER A 143 -6.08 -5.21 -12.08
N THR A 144 -5.95 -4.29 -13.05
CA THR A 144 -6.07 -2.84 -12.81
C THR A 144 -7.36 -2.47 -12.09
N GLY A 145 -8.50 -3.07 -12.47
CA GLY A 145 -9.78 -2.80 -11.81
C GLY A 145 -9.82 -3.25 -10.35
N LEU A 146 -9.10 -4.33 -10.01
CA LEU A 146 -8.97 -4.77 -8.62
C LEU A 146 -8.07 -3.83 -7.80
N LEU A 147 -6.98 -3.35 -8.41
CA LEU A 147 -6.09 -2.37 -7.79
C LEU A 147 -6.78 -1.01 -7.59
N ASP A 148 -7.63 -0.59 -8.55
CA ASP A 148 -8.47 0.61 -8.41
C ASP A 148 -9.44 0.47 -7.24
N ALA A 149 -10.16 -0.65 -7.16
CA ALA A 149 -11.08 -0.93 -6.07
C ALA A 149 -10.36 -0.99 -4.71
N LEU A 150 -9.14 -1.52 -4.67
CA LEU A 150 -8.33 -1.58 -3.46
C LEU A 150 -7.90 -0.18 -3.01
N ALA A 151 -7.34 0.63 -3.91
CA ALA A 151 -6.92 1.99 -3.61
C ALA A 151 -8.10 2.86 -3.15
N ASP A 152 -9.25 2.75 -3.82
CA ASP A 152 -10.48 3.46 -3.45
C ASP A 152 -10.99 3.03 -2.06
N ALA A 153 -10.96 1.72 -1.74
CA ALA A 153 -11.36 1.21 -0.43
C ALA A 153 -10.43 1.68 0.70
N ILE A 154 -9.12 1.71 0.48
CA ILE A 154 -8.15 2.22 1.46
C ILE A 154 -8.33 3.73 1.66
N CYS A 155 -8.53 4.50 0.58
CA CYS A 155 -8.78 5.94 0.67
C CYS A 155 -10.04 6.25 1.47
N ALA A 156 -11.16 5.57 1.17
CA ALA A 156 -12.40 5.73 1.91
C ALA A 156 -12.23 5.39 3.40
N PHE A 157 -11.55 4.29 3.71
CA PHE A 157 -11.25 3.91 5.08
C PHE A 157 -10.43 4.99 5.82
N HIS A 158 -9.39 5.53 5.19
CA HIS A 158 -8.57 6.59 5.77
C HIS A 158 -9.35 7.89 5.97
N GLU A 159 -10.20 8.28 5.02
CA GLU A 159 -11.06 9.47 5.12
C GLU A 159 -12.07 9.36 6.29
N GLU A 160 -12.63 8.17 6.51
CA GLU A 160 -13.57 7.88 7.60
C GLU A 160 -12.89 7.65 8.96
N ALA A 161 -11.62 7.25 8.97
CA ALA A 161 -10.87 7.01 10.21
C ALA A 161 -10.73 8.30 11.03
N GLU A 162 -10.95 8.18 12.34
CA GLU A 162 -10.91 9.33 13.24
C GLU A 162 -9.51 9.97 13.27
N PRO A 163 -9.39 11.28 13.01
CA PRO A 163 -8.13 11.99 13.12
C PRO A 163 -7.76 12.16 14.59
N VAL A 164 -6.48 11.95 14.87
CA VAL A 164 -5.90 12.20 16.19
C VAL A 164 -5.24 13.57 16.16
N ALA A 165 -5.63 14.43 17.10
CA ALA A 165 -5.02 15.75 17.23
C ALA A 165 -3.55 15.61 17.62
N ASP A 166 -2.67 15.75 16.65
CA ASP A 166 -1.23 15.65 16.79
C ASP A 166 -0.58 16.60 15.78
N ALA A 167 0.38 17.39 16.23
CA ALA A 167 1.14 18.31 15.38
C ALA A 167 2.58 17.85 15.15
N HIS A 168 3.00 16.72 15.72
CA HIS A 168 4.38 16.26 15.78
C HIS A 168 4.61 15.03 14.88
N GLY A 169 4.24 15.14 13.61
CA GLY A 169 4.40 14.06 12.64
C GLY A 169 5.86 13.61 12.47
N ALA A 170 6.82 14.56 12.51
CA ALA A 170 8.24 14.24 12.42
C ALA A 170 8.73 13.44 13.63
N GLN A 171 8.34 13.87 14.84
CA GLN A 171 8.73 13.18 16.06
C GLN A 171 8.16 11.76 16.11
N ARG A 172 6.92 11.55 15.67
CA ARG A 172 6.33 10.20 15.58
C ARG A 172 7.16 9.27 14.70
N LEU A 173 7.63 9.75 13.56
CA LEU A 173 8.44 8.94 12.67
C LEU A 173 9.83 8.67 13.26
N ALA A 174 10.42 9.66 13.93
CA ALA A 174 11.65 9.47 14.69
C ALA A 174 11.50 8.43 15.81
N ASP A 175 10.35 8.41 16.51
CA ASP A 175 10.07 7.40 17.54
C ASP A 175 9.94 5.99 16.95
N VAL A 176 9.40 5.86 15.73
CA VAL A 176 9.36 4.59 14.98
C VAL A 176 10.78 4.14 14.61
N ILE A 177 11.63 5.05 14.13
CA ILE A 177 13.04 4.74 13.84
C ILE A 177 13.77 4.26 15.10
N ALA A 178 13.62 5.00 16.20
CA ALA A 178 14.25 4.65 17.48
C ALA A 178 13.72 3.32 18.05
N LEU A 179 12.44 3.00 17.82
CA LEU A 179 11.88 1.70 18.18
C LEU A 179 12.49 0.59 17.32
N ASN A 180 12.58 0.80 16.00
CA ASN A 180 13.22 -0.15 15.10
C ASN A 180 14.68 -0.40 15.48
N GLU A 181 15.46 0.65 15.79
CA GLU A 181 16.84 0.53 16.25
C GLU A 181 16.94 -0.38 17.49
N ARG A 182 16.12 -0.10 18.53
CA ARG A 182 16.09 -0.94 19.74
C ARG A 182 15.72 -2.39 19.43
N SER A 183 14.71 -2.61 18.61
CA SER A 183 14.30 -3.96 18.20
C SER A 183 15.38 -4.69 17.41
N MET A 184 16.13 -4.00 16.56
CA MET A 184 17.20 -4.59 15.76
C MET A 184 18.46 -4.90 16.60
N ALA A 185 18.76 -4.09 17.62
CA ALA A 185 19.94 -4.28 18.47
C ALA A 185 19.96 -5.63 19.21
N ASP A 186 18.78 -6.14 19.58
CA ASP A 186 18.60 -7.40 20.29
C ASP A 186 18.56 -8.64 19.37
N LEU A 187 18.63 -8.44 18.04
CA LEU A 187 18.44 -9.52 17.04
C LEU A 187 19.78 -9.91 16.36
N PRO A 188 20.42 -11.02 16.77
CA PRO A 188 21.76 -11.38 16.32
C PRO A 188 21.85 -11.75 14.83
N ALA A 189 20.73 -12.09 14.19
CA ALA A 189 20.67 -12.41 12.76
C ALA A 189 20.88 -11.16 11.87
N LEU A 190 20.67 -9.96 12.41
CA LEU A 190 20.77 -8.72 11.66
C LEU A 190 22.24 -8.22 11.57
N PRO A 191 22.72 -7.85 10.38
CA PRO A 191 24.08 -7.37 10.22
C PRO A 191 24.22 -5.94 10.75
N ARG A 192 25.10 -5.74 11.74
CA ARG A 192 25.24 -4.48 12.49
C ARG A 192 25.54 -3.25 11.61
N GLU A 193 26.57 -3.32 10.77
CA GLU A 193 27.00 -2.17 9.95
C GLU A 193 25.95 -1.76 8.90
N PRO A 194 25.40 -2.67 8.07
CA PRO A 194 24.32 -2.32 7.15
C PRO A 194 23.07 -1.75 7.84
N VAL A 195 22.71 -2.28 9.02
CA VAL A 195 21.58 -1.75 9.80
C VAL A 195 21.87 -0.34 10.32
N ALA A 196 23.07 -0.11 10.86
CA ALA A 196 23.46 1.22 11.33
C ALA A 196 23.46 2.25 10.20
N ASP A 197 23.89 1.87 9.00
CA ASP A 197 23.83 2.73 7.82
C ASP A 197 22.39 3.05 7.39
N LEU A 198 21.54 2.02 7.31
CA LEU A 198 20.12 2.18 6.99
C LEU A 198 19.43 3.14 7.98
N LEU A 199 19.66 2.96 9.28
CA LEU A 199 19.07 3.83 10.31
C LEU A 199 19.51 5.29 10.15
N ARG A 200 20.81 5.55 9.94
CA ARG A 200 21.30 6.91 9.67
C ARG A 200 20.64 7.54 8.44
N ARG A 201 20.44 6.76 7.37
CA ARG A 201 19.75 7.23 6.16
C ARG A 201 18.28 7.54 6.41
N GLN A 202 17.59 6.69 7.18
CA GLN A 202 16.20 6.91 7.59
C GLN A 202 16.05 8.17 8.46
N GLU A 203 16.97 8.38 9.41
CA GLU A 203 17.02 9.58 10.25
C GLU A 203 17.26 10.85 9.42
N ALA A 204 18.21 10.80 8.48
CA ALA A 204 18.50 11.93 7.59
C ALA A 204 17.30 12.29 6.72
N GLU A 205 16.60 11.31 6.16
CA GLU A 205 15.39 11.52 5.36
C GLU A 205 14.21 12.02 6.22
N CYS A 206 14.05 11.49 7.43
CA CYS A 206 13.06 11.99 8.38
C CYS A 206 13.32 13.47 8.73
N ALA A 207 14.57 13.83 9.01
CA ALA A 207 14.96 15.21 9.29
C ALA A 207 14.76 16.13 8.06
N ARG A 208 15.11 15.67 6.86
CA ARG A 208 14.89 16.39 5.59
C ARG A 208 13.42 16.73 5.39
N HIS A 209 12.53 15.83 5.81
CA HIS A 209 11.09 15.95 5.62
C HIS A 209 10.29 16.43 6.83
N ALA A 210 10.95 16.84 7.92
CA ALA A 210 10.29 17.16 9.19
C ALA A 210 9.11 18.15 9.03
N ASN A 211 9.31 19.26 8.31
CA ASN A 211 8.27 20.26 8.08
C ASN A 211 7.04 19.69 7.35
N LEU A 212 7.26 18.80 6.37
CA LEU A 212 6.16 18.17 5.64
C LEU A 212 5.43 17.17 6.54
N LEU A 213 6.15 16.38 7.33
CA LEU A 213 5.57 15.45 8.29
C LEU A 213 4.70 16.17 9.32
N ASP A 214 5.17 17.29 9.87
CA ASP A 214 4.41 18.10 10.83
C ASP A 214 3.20 18.79 10.17
N ALA A 215 3.35 19.30 8.95
CA ALA A 215 2.23 19.88 8.20
C ALA A 215 1.11 18.86 7.94
N ARG A 216 1.47 17.61 7.66
CA ARG A 216 0.50 16.50 7.49
C ARG A 216 -0.20 16.15 8.78
N ALA A 217 0.54 16.13 9.89
CA ALA A 217 -0.05 15.90 11.20
C ALA A 217 -1.07 16.99 11.54
N GLY A 218 -0.70 18.26 11.35
CA GLY A 218 -1.61 19.40 11.50
C GLY A 218 -2.81 19.39 10.55
N ALA A 219 -2.70 18.74 9.38
CA ALA A 219 -3.79 18.54 8.43
C ALA A 219 -4.70 17.34 8.77
N GLY A 220 -4.49 16.66 9.90
CA GLY A 220 -5.31 15.53 10.35
C GLY A 220 -5.01 14.23 9.60
N MET A 221 -3.79 14.05 9.09
CA MET A 221 -3.37 12.80 8.42
C MET A 221 -2.89 11.73 9.41
N ILE A 222 -2.72 12.05 10.69
CA ILE A 222 -2.52 11.05 11.74
C ILE A 222 -3.88 10.52 12.17
N ARG A 223 -4.14 9.24 11.90
CA ARG A 223 -5.45 8.62 12.09
C ARG A 223 -5.35 7.23 12.67
N ARG A 224 -6.48 6.70 13.16
CA ARG A 224 -6.62 5.29 13.55
C ARG A 224 -6.76 4.37 12.31
N CYS A 225 -5.64 4.14 11.64
CA CYS A 225 -5.51 3.38 10.39
C CYS A 225 -5.56 1.85 10.62
N HIS A 226 -5.13 1.06 9.62
CA HIS A 226 -5.09 -0.40 9.70
C HIS A 226 -3.90 -0.89 10.55
N GLY A 227 -2.74 -0.25 10.40
CA GLY A 227 -1.50 -0.54 11.11
C GLY A 227 -0.67 -1.67 10.49
N ASP A 228 -1.31 -2.65 9.85
CA ASP A 228 -0.67 -3.83 9.25
C ASP A 228 -1.19 -4.13 7.81
N LEU A 229 -1.28 -3.10 6.96
CA LEU A 229 -1.92 -3.17 5.65
C LEU A 229 -1.03 -3.79 4.55
N HIS A 230 -0.75 -5.08 4.63
CA HIS A 230 0.03 -5.82 3.61
C HIS A 230 -0.82 -6.86 2.86
N LEU A 231 -0.32 -7.46 1.78
CA LEU A 231 -1.12 -8.32 0.88
C LEU A 231 -1.76 -9.54 1.56
N ARG A 232 -1.15 -10.04 2.66
CA ARG A 232 -1.72 -11.15 3.45
C ARG A 232 -2.91 -10.76 4.34
N ASN A 233 -3.16 -9.46 4.49
CA ASN A 233 -4.25 -8.87 5.27
C ASN A 233 -5.31 -8.22 4.35
N ILE A 234 -5.32 -8.64 3.08
CA ILE A 234 -6.27 -8.20 2.08
C ILE A 234 -6.77 -9.46 1.36
N CYS A 235 -8.09 -9.62 1.26
CA CYS A 235 -8.68 -10.73 0.52
C CYS A 235 -9.76 -10.26 -0.46
N LEU A 236 -9.96 -11.05 -1.51
CA LEU A 236 -11.05 -10.90 -2.44
C LEU A 236 -12.26 -11.68 -1.89
N HIS A 237 -13.29 -10.95 -1.49
CA HIS A 237 -14.54 -11.53 -1.00
C HIS A 237 -15.71 -10.92 -1.78
N GLU A 238 -16.53 -11.77 -2.40
CA GLU A 238 -17.65 -11.35 -3.26
C GLU A 238 -17.24 -10.34 -4.35
N GLY A 239 -16.06 -10.53 -4.93
CA GLY A 239 -15.53 -9.68 -6.00
C GLY A 239 -14.99 -8.33 -5.52
N ARG A 240 -14.87 -8.09 -4.21
CA ARG A 240 -14.36 -6.84 -3.63
C ARG A 240 -13.15 -7.09 -2.72
N PRO A 241 -12.14 -6.19 -2.73
CA PRO A 241 -11.10 -6.19 -1.72
C PRO A 241 -11.70 -5.91 -0.33
N GLN A 242 -11.33 -6.72 0.66
CA GLN A 242 -11.65 -6.51 2.08
C GLN A 242 -10.33 -6.41 2.85
N LEU A 243 -10.19 -5.36 3.66
CA LEU A 243 -9.02 -5.17 4.53
C LEU A 243 -9.34 -5.81 5.88
N PHE A 244 -8.61 -6.85 6.27
CA PHE A 244 -8.89 -7.64 7.47
C PHE A 244 -7.63 -7.81 8.32
N ASP A 245 -7.82 -8.18 9.58
CA ASP A 245 -6.76 -8.34 10.57
C ASP A 245 -5.96 -7.05 10.85
N CYS A 246 -6.66 -5.92 10.99
CA CYS A 246 -6.06 -4.66 11.46
C CYS A 246 -5.62 -4.77 12.93
N ILE A 247 -4.58 -4.04 13.32
CA ILE A 247 -4.03 -4.08 14.68
C ILE A 247 -5.07 -3.62 15.72
N GLU A 248 -5.51 -4.55 16.56
CA GLU A 248 -6.50 -4.34 17.62
C GLU A 248 -5.91 -4.16 19.02
N PHE A 249 -4.66 -4.60 19.22
CA PHE A 249 -4.07 -4.77 20.55
C PHE A 249 -3.19 -3.59 21.00
N ASN A 250 -2.79 -2.70 20.08
CA ASN A 250 -1.96 -1.54 20.41
C ASN A 250 -2.48 -0.28 19.72
N GLU A 251 -2.92 0.69 20.53
CA GLU A 251 -3.49 1.91 20.00
C GLU A 251 -2.43 2.81 19.34
N ALA A 252 -1.26 2.91 19.93
CA ALA A 252 -0.17 3.75 19.46
C ALA A 252 0.37 3.27 18.10
N ILE A 253 0.49 1.95 17.89
CA ILE A 253 1.03 1.38 16.64
C ILE A 253 0.07 1.60 15.45
N ALA A 254 -1.24 1.42 15.66
CA ALA A 254 -2.22 1.64 14.58
C ALA A 254 -2.67 3.10 14.43
N THR A 255 -2.19 4.01 15.28
CA THR A 255 -2.39 5.46 15.11
C THR A 255 -1.19 6.04 14.38
N THR A 256 -1.33 6.27 13.08
CA THR A 256 -0.22 6.62 12.21
C THR A 256 -0.66 7.49 11.04
N ASP A 257 0.31 7.98 10.27
CA ASP A 257 0.05 8.71 9.04
C ASP A 257 -0.63 7.80 7.99
N THR A 258 -1.67 8.29 7.33
CA THR A 258 -2.41 7.53 6.31
C THR A 258 -1.54 7.02 5.16
N LEU A 259 -0.52 7.78 4.73
CA LEU A 259 0.43 7.32 3.72
C LEU A 259 1.45 6.32 4.30
N TYR A 260 1.75 6.38 5.60
CA TYR A 260 2.56 5.36 6.27
C TYR A 260 1.82 4.02 6.40
N ASP A 261 0.50 4.04 6.52
CA ASP A 261 -0.34 2.84 6.44
C ASP A 261 -0.37 2.27 5.01
N LEU A 262 -0.65 3.12 4.02
CA LEU A 262 -0.61 2.75 2.60
C LEU A 262 0.75 2.18 2.17
N ALA A 263 1.84 2.77 2.65
CA ALA A 263 3.21 2.37 2.30
C ALA A 263 3.51 0.91 2.64
N PHE A 264 2.77 0.30 3.57
CA PHE A 264 2.96 -1.11 3.87
C PHE A 264 2.57 -2.00 2.68
N LEU A 265 1.43 -1.72 2.06
CA LEU A 265 0.97 -2.40 0.84
C LEU A 265 1.94 -2.15 -0.32
N LEU A 266 2.33 -0.89 -0.52
CA LEU A 266 3.23 -0.51 -1.61
C LEU A 266 4.60 -1.21 -1.48
N MET A 267 5.13 -1.26 -0.26
CA MET A 267 6.37 -1.96 0.04
C MET A 267 6.23 -3.46 -0.22
N ASP A 268 5.14 -4.10 0.19
CA ASP A 268 4.94 -5.56 -0.02
C ASP A 268 4.82 -5.91 -1.52
N LEU A 269 4.11 -5.09 -2.31
CA LEU A 269 4.10 -5.20 -3.78
C LEU A 269 5.50 -5.03 -4.37
N ARG A 270 6.24 -4.02 -3.91
CA ARG A 270 7.60 -3.74 -4.40
C ARG A 270 8.59 -4.85 -4.03
N ALA A 271 8.48 -5.44 -2.85
CA ALA A 271 9.33 -6.55 -2.40
C ALA A 271 9.18 -7.76 -3.32
N ARG A 272 7.97 -8.01 -3.82
CA ARG A 272 7.64 -9.11 -4.73
C ARG A 272 7.95 -8.82 -6.19
N ALA A 273 8.26 -7.55 -6.52
CA ALA A 273 8.67 -7.17 -7.86
C ALA A 273 10.02 -7.77 -8.29
N ALA A 274 10.79 -8.34 -7.35
CA ALA A 274 11.96 -9.15 -7.64
C ALA A 274 11.61 -10.43 -8.43
N ASP A 275 10.41 -10.99 -8.20
CA ASP A 275 9.93 -12.19 -8.88
C ASP A 275 9.02 -11.85 -10.07
N ASP A 276 8.22 -10.78 -9.96
CA ASP A 276 7.31 -10.30 -11.02
C ASP A 276 7.36 -8.77 -11.16
N PRO A 277 8.06 -8.22 -12.17
CA PRO A 277 8.17 -6.78 -12.40
C PRO A 277 6.82 -6.03 -12.53
N GLU A 278 5.73 -6.70 -12.92
CA GLU A 278 4.40 -6.08 -12.97
C GLU A 278 3.92 -5.63 -11.59
N LEU A 279 4.41 -6.21 -10.51
CA LEU A 279 4.05 -5.79 -9.14
C LEU A 279 4.66 -4.43 -8.78
N ALA A 280 5.76 -4.01 -9.41
CA ALA A 280 6.24 -2.63 -9.28
C ALA A 280 5.26 -1.65 -9.94
N ARG A 281 4.69 -2.01 -11.10
CA ARG A 281 3.65 -1.22 -11.77
C ARG A 281 2.37 -1.20 -10.94
N ALA A 282 1.99 -2.32 -10.32
CA ALA A 282 0.85 -2.37 -9.39
C ALA A 282 1.03 -1.42 -8.19
N ALA A 283 2.23 -1.37 -7.59
CA ALA A 283 2.53 -0.43 -6.51
C ALA A 283 2.40 1.04 -6.98
N ALA A 284 3.01 1.38 -8.12
CA ALA A 284 2.89 2.72 -8.71
C ALA A 284 1.43 3.10 -9.02
N HIS A 285 0.65 2.15 -9.52
CA HIS A 285 -0.77 2.33 -9.84
C HIS A 285 -1.60 2.62 -8.59
N VAL A 286 -1.47 1.81 -7.54
CA VAL A 286 -2.18 2.00 -6.27
C VAL A 286 -1.81 3.34 -5.64
N ALA A 287 -0.52 3.70 -5.62
CA ALA A 287 -0.06 4.99 -5.10
C ALA A 287 -0.69 6.18 -5.84
N ASN A 288 -0.66 6.15 -7.18
CA ASN A 288 -1.24 7.21 -8.00
C ASN A 288 -2.77 7.30 -7.83
N ARG A 289 -3.48 6.17 -7.86
CA ARG A 289 -4.93 6.14 -7.66
C ARG A 289 -5.32 6.65 -6.27
N TYR A 290 -4.60 6.25 -5.23
CA TYR A 290 -4.84 6.74 -3.87
C TYR A 290 -4.65 8.26 -3.77
N VAL A 291 -3.58 8.80 -4.37
CA VAL A 291 -3.27 10.24 -4.31
C VAL A 291 -4.22 11.06 -5.18
N ASP A 292 -4.68 10.52 -6.32
CA ASP A 292 -5.75 11.12 -7.14
C ASP A 292 -7.04 11.34 -6.31
N ARG A 293 -7.34 10.42 -5.38
CA ARG A 293 -8.53 10.47 -4.52
C ARG A 293 -8.31 11.35 -3.28
N SER A 294 -7.24 11.11 -2.54
CA SER A 294 -6.93 11.81 -1.27
C SER A 294 -6.40 13.22 -1.44
N ARG A 295 -5.92 13.58 -2.65
CA ARG A 295 -5.36 14.90 -3.01
C ARG A 295 -4.07 15.25 -2.27
N ASP A 296 -3.39 14.21 -1.78
CA ASP A 296 -2.19 14.32 -0.98
C ASP A 296 -0.91 14.32 -1.84
N ASP A 297 -0.89 15.18 -2.86
CA ASP A 297 0.21 15.24 -3.83
C ASP A 297 1.54 15.60 -3.14
N ALA A 298 1.52 16.49 -2.14
CA ALA A 298 2.72 16.85 -1.38
C ALA A 298 3.29 15.65 -0.59
N GLY A 299 2.43 14.79 -0.03
CA GLY A 299 2.84 13.59 0.70
C GLY A 299 3.52 12.53 -0.15
N TYR A 300 3.35 12.57 -1.47
CA TYR A 300 3.88 11.56 -2.39
C TYR A 300 5.40 11.37 -2.26
N ALA A 301 6.14 12.45 -1.97
CA ALA A 301 7.59 12.41 -1.77
C ALA A 301 8.04 11.64 -0.51
N LEU A 302 7.14 11.38 0.45
CA LEU A 302 7.42 10.63 1.68
C LEU A 302 7.33 9.12 1.51
N LEU A 303 6.70 8.64 0.43
CA LEU A 303 6.45 7.21 0.22
C LEU A 303 7.73 6.36 0.25
N PRO A 304 8.87 6.77 -0.32
CA PRO A 304 10.11 5.98 -0.21
C PRO A 304 10.57 5.78 1.24
N LEU A 305 10.53 6.84 2.06
CA LEU A 305 10.86 6.77 3.49
C LEU A 305 9.89 5.87 4.25
N PHE A 306 8.59 6.03 4.03
CA PHE A 306 7.58 5.20 4.68
C PHE A 306 7.70 3.73 4.28
N MET A 307 7.92 3.44 3.00
CA MET A 307 8.16 2.08 2.51
C MET A 307 9.44 1.49 3.11
N SER A 308 10.51 2.28 3.24
CA SER A 308 11.78 1.84 3.83
C SER A 308 11.57 1.38 5.29
N LEU A 309 10.87 2.19 6.08
CA LEU A 309 10.54 1.85 7.47
C LEU A 309 9.65 0.61 7.59
N ARG A 310 8.70 0.41 6.66
CA ARG A 310 7.88 -0.80 6.62
C ARG A 310 8.70 -2.03 6.23
N ALA A 311 9.65 -1.89 5.32
CA ALA A 311 10.59 -2.97 4.98
C ALA A 311 11.48 -3.32 6.18
N SER A 312 11.98 -2.33 6.94
CA SER A 312 12.69 -2.55 8.21
C SER A 312 11.86 -3.35 9.21
N ILE A 313 10.56 -3.05 9.38
CA ILE A 313 9.66 -3.81 10.25
C ILE A 313 9.53 -5.27 9.79
N ARG A 314 9.42 -5.52 8.47
CA ARG A 314 9.38 -6.90 7.95
C ARG A 314 10.68 -7.65 8.15
N ALA A 315 11.83 -6.98 8.06
CA ALA A 315 13.12 -7.56 8.39
C ALA A 315 13.21 -7.92 9.90
N ILE A 316 12.75 -7.03 10.78
CA ILE A 316 12.66 -7.28 12.23
C ILE A 316 11.80 -8.51 12.50
N VAL A 317 10.59 -8.58 11.93
CA VAL A 317 9.68 -9.72 12.13
C VAL A 317 10.33 -11.04 11.68
N ALA A 318 10.97 -11.07 10.52
CA ALA A 318 11.66 -12.26 10.04
C ALA A 318 12.84 -12.64 10.96
N ALA A 319 13.61 -11.67 11.44
CA ALA A 319 14.71 -11.89 12.37
C ALA A 319 14.23 -12.38 13.75
N THR A 320 13.12 -11.87 14.26
CA THR A 320 12.48 -12.39 15.49
C THR A 320 12.06 -13.85 15.33
N GLN A 321 11.44 -14.19 14.20
CA GLN A 321 11.05 -15.58 13.91
C GLN A 321 12.26 -16.53 13.79
N ILE A 322 13.39 -16.03 13.29
CA ILE A 322 14.67 -16.79 13.28
C ILE A 322 15.16 -17.01 14.70
N ALA A 323 15.06 -16.02 15.59
CA ALA A 323 15.51 -16.13 16.98
C ALA A 323 14.61 -17.07 17.82
N GLU A 324 13.32 -17.16 17.49
CA GLU A 324 12.34 -18.01 18.18
C GLU A 324 12.26 -19.45 17.63
N GLY A 325 12.81 -19.72 16.45
CA GLY A 325 12.70 -21.00 15.75
C GLY A 325 14.04 -21.60 15.32
N ASP A 326 13.99 -22.72 14.59
CA ASP A 326 15.19 -23.52 14.23
C ASP A 326 15.94 -22.99 12.98
N GLY A 327 16.02 -21.67 12.79
CA GLY A 327 16.88 -21.07 11.76
C GLY A 327 16.48 -21.40 10.30
N ASP A 328 15.19 -21.31 9.97
CA ASP A 328 14.67 -21.52 8.61
C ASP A 328 15.42 -20.65 7.57
N PRO A 329 16.12 -21.25 6.58
CA PRO A 329 16.83 -20.51 5.53
C PRO A 329 15.93 -19.57 4.72
N ALA A 330 14.63 -19.87 4.60
CA ALA A 330 13.66 -19.02 3.93
C ALA A 330 13.45 -17.70 4.68
N LEU A 331 13.34 -17.76 6.01
CA LEU A 331 13.25 -16.57 6.86
C LEU A 331 14.51 -15.72 6.77
N ALA A 332 15.69 -16.35 6.76
CA ALA A 332 16.95 -15.63 6.62
C ALA A 332 17.07 -14.91 5.27
N ARG A 333 16.58 -15.53 4.19
CA ARG A 333 16.50 -14.89 2.87
C ARG A 333 15.52 -13.73 2.87
N GLN A 334 14.32 -13.93 3.42
CA GLN A 334 13.28 -12.91 3.53
C GLN A 334 13.78 -11.68 4.32
N MET A 335 14.40 -11.90 5.48
CA MET A 335 15.02 -10.85 6.29
C MET A 335 16.02 -10.03 5.47
N ARG A 336 16.96 -10.69 4.77
CA ARG A 336 17.96 -10.01 3.93
C ARG A 336 17.31 -9.22 2.79
N SER A 337 16.34 -9.80 2.09
CA SER A 337 15.63 -9.13 1.00
C SER A 337 14.93 -7.85 1.45
N TYR A 338 14.33 -7.86 2.65
CA TYR A 338 13.71 -6.64 3.19
C TYR A 338 14.72 -5.59 3.65
N LEU A 339 15.88 -5.97 4.20
CA LEU A 339 16.93 -5.00 4.52
C LEU A 339 17.50 -4.34 3.26
N VAL A 340 17.74 -5.12 2.21
CA VAL A 340 18.19 -4.60 0.90
C VAL A 340 17.13 -3.64 0.35
N LEU A 341 15.86 -4.06 0.31
CA LEU A 341 14.78 -3.21 -0.14
C LEU A 341 14.69 -1.90 0.67
N ALA A 342 14.83 -1.96 1.99
CA ALA A 342 14.78 -0.78 2.85
C ALA A 342 15.88 0.23 2.50
N GLY A 343 17.08 -0.23 2.14
CA GLY A 343 18.17 0.61 1.65
C GLY A 343 17.91 1.13 0.24
N ASP A 344 17.53 0.25 -0.69
CA ASP A 344 17.27 0.59 -2.11
C ASP A 344 16.20 1.69 -2.26
N LEU A 345 15.20 1.69 -1.37
CA LEU A 345 14.14 2.69 -1.33
C LEU A 345 14.65 4.10 -1.00
N LEU A 346 15.81 4.22 -0.36
CA LEU A 346 16.42 5.49 0.03
C LEU A 346 17.63 5.85 -0.83
N GLU A 347 17.88 5.14 -1.93
CA GLU A 347 18.98 5.50 -2.83
C GLU A 347 18.74 6.89 -3.40
N PRO A 348 19.71 7.83 -3.29
CA PRO A 348 19.54 9.17 -3.79
C PRO A 348 19.23 9.18 -5.27
N ALA A 349 18.06 9.72 -5.62
CA ALA A 349 17.65 9.90 -7.01
C ALA A 349 17.18 11.35 -7.18
N PRO A 350 17.72 12.10 -8.16
CA PRO A 350 17.25 13.46 -8.40
C PRO A 350 15.77 13.44 -8.78
N ALA A 351 15.01 14.42 -8.28
CA ALA A 351 13.67 14.72 -8.77
C ALA A 351 13.72 15.04 -10.26
N ARG A 352 12.65 14.73 -11.01
CA ARG A 352 12.59 14.90 -12.46
C ARG A 352 11.18 15.15 -12.93
N LEU A 353 11.08 15.87 -14.04
CA LEU A 353 9.84 16.10 -14.73
C LEU A 353 9.89 15.47 -16.13
N VAL A 354 9.01 14.52 -16.38
CA VAL A 354 8.77 13.96 -17.72
C VAL A 354 7.42 14.44 -18.19
N ALA A 355 7.33 15.01 -19.39
CA ALA A 355 6.06 15.41 -19.98
C ALA A 355 5.76 14.58 -21.23
N LEU A 356 4.54 14.04 -21.28
CA LEU A 356 4.03 13.25 -22.40
C LEU A 356 2.95 14.04 -23.11
N GLY A 357 3.25 14.43 -24.35
CA GLY A 357 2.37 15.15 -25.26
C GLY A 357 1.88 14.26 -26.40
N GLY A 358 0.77 14.64 -27.01
CA GLY A 358 0.20 13.92 -28.15
C GLY A 358 -1.31 14.07 -28.20
N PHE A 359 -1.89 13.88 -29.38
CA PHE A 359 -3.34 13.99 -29.56
C PHE A 359 -4.12 12.90 -28.81
N SER A 360 -5.41 13.14 -28.62
CA SER A 360 -6.30 12.18 -27.98
C SER A 360 -6.27 10.82 -28.71
N GLY A 361 -6.17 9.72 -27.97
CA GLY A 361 -6.01 8.37 -28.55
C GLY A 361 -4.56 7.92 -28.82
N SER A 362 -3.56 8.76 -28.53
CA SER A 362 -2.16 8.42 -28.81
C SER A 362 -1.54 7.35 -27.89
N GLY A 363 -2.18 7.04 -26.76
CA GLY A 363 -1.69 6.05 -25.78
C GLY A 363 -0.90 6.62 -24.60
N LYS A 364 -0.93 7.95 -24.41
CA LYS A 364 -0.22 8.67 -23.34
C LYS A 364 -0.46 8.08 -21.95
N THR A 365 -1.71 7.85 -21.54
CA THR A 365 -2.05 7.28 -20.22
C THR A 365 -1.38 5.93 -20.01
N THR A 366 -1.48 5.02 -20.99
CA THR A 366 -0.86 3.70 -20.92
C THR A 366 0.66 3.78 -20.81
N LEU A 367 1.28 4.70 -21.54
CA LEU A 367 2.72 4.94 -21.45
C LEU A 367 3.12 5.57 -20.11
N ALA A 368 2.35 6.52 -19.59
CA ALA A 368 2.59 7.15 -18.28
C ALA A 368 2.55 6.10 -17.16
N GLU A 369 1.54 5.23 -17.16
CA GLU A 369 1.38 4.16 -16.18
C GLU A 369 2.52 3.12 -16.26
N ALA A 370 3.03 2.83 -17.46
CA ALA A 370 4.17 1.95 -17.63
C ALA A 370 5.51 2.60 -17.20
N LEU A 371 5.64 3.92 -17.37
CA LEU A 371 6.83 4.68 -16.99
C LEU A 371 6.91 5.01 -15.51
N ALA A 372 5.77 5.19 -14.84
CA ALA A 372 5.72 5.60 -13.44
C ALA A 372 6.67 4.83 -12.52
N PRO A 373 6.68 3.48 -12.46
CA PRO A 373 7.58 2.74 -11.58
C PRO A 373 9.08 2.89 -11.94
N LEU A 374 9.37 3.44 -13.13
CA LEU A 374 10.70 3.60 -13.70
C LEU A 374 11.24 5.03 -13.60
N ILE A 375 10.57 5.95 -12.91
CA ILE A 375 11.04 7.33 -12.74
C ILE A 375 11.01 7.70 -11.26
N GLY A 376 12.13 8.20 -10.73
CA GLY A 376 12.29 8.46 -9.29
C GLY A 376 12.34 7.20 -8.38
N PRO A 377 12.57 7.38 -7.08
CA PRO A 377 12.58 6.26 -6.13
C PRO A 377 11.19 5.58 -6.07
N PRO A 378 11.10 4.30 -5.68
CA PRO A 378 9.82 3.61 -5.58
C PRO A 378 8.86 4.34 -4.61
N PRO A 379 7.54 4.37 -4.87
CA PRO A 379 6.83 3.56 -5.87
C PRO A 379 7.00 4.05 -7.32
N GLY A 380 7.69 5.17 -7.54
CA GLY A 380 7.92 5.75 -8.85
C GLY A 380 7.29 7.14 -8.97
N ALA A 381 7.17 7.68 -10.18
CA ALA A 381 6.71 9.04 -10.39
C ALA A 381 5.20 9.22 -10.18
N ARG A 382 4.83 10.41 -9.70
CA ARG A 382 3.45 10.89 -9.63
C ARG A 382 2.98 11.27 -11.03
N ILE A 383 1.91 10.65 -11.52
CA ILE A 383 1.26 10.97 -12.80
C ILE A 383 0.23 12.07 -12.58
N LEU A 384 0.37 13.21 -13.25
CA LEU A 384 -0.65 14.26 -13.27
C LEU A 384 -1.29 14.30 -14.65
N GLU A 385 -2.51 13.78 -14.74
CA GLU A 385 -3.27 13.63 -15.98
C GLU A 385 -4.31 14.74 -16.14
N SER A 386 -4.31 15.42 -17.29
CA SER A 386 -5.19 16.57 -17.52
C SER A 386 -6.68 16.21 -17.47
N ASP A 387 -7.07 15.05 -17.98
CA ASP A 387 -8.46 14.60 -17.94
C ASP A 387 -8.88 14.22 -16.52
N ARG A 388 -8.05 13.49 -15.73
CA ARG A 388 -8.35 13.22 -14.30
C ARG A 388 -8.48 14.51 -13.48
N LEU A 389 -7.58 15.46 -13.67
CA LEU A 389 -7.66 16.76 -13.00
C LEU A 389 -8.90 17.56 -13.42
N ARG A 390 -9.33 17.44 -14.68
CA ARG A 390 -10.58 18.04 -15.14
C ARG A 390 -11.78 17.45 -14.41
N LYS A 391 -11.89 16.12 -14.32
CA LYS A 391 -12.95 15.42 -13.56
C LYS A 391 -12.98 15.88 -12.11
N HIS A 392 -11.80 15.99 -11.52
CA HIS A 392 -11.61 16.46 -10.17
C HIS A 392 -12.11 17.88 -9.93
N LEU A 393 -11.75 18.85 -10.78
CA LEU A 393 -12.23 20.24 -10.67
C LEU A 393 -13.76 20.37 -10.81
N HIS A 394 -14.41 19.36 -11.41
CA HIS A 394 -15.86 19.25 -11.50
C HIS A 394 -16.50 18.41 -10.39
N GLY A 395 -15.70 17.86 -9.46
CA GLY A 395 -16.21 17.09 -8.31
C GLY A 395 -16.78 15.72 -8.67
N VAL A 396 -16.39 15.13 -9.79
CA VAL A 396 -16.88 13.83 -10.27
C VAL A 396 -15.77 12.77 -10.29
N SER A 397 -16.15 11.50 -10.36
CA SER A 397 -15.18 10.41 -10.48
C SER A 397 -14.44 10.48 -11.82
N PRO A 398 -13.21 9.93 -11.93
CA PRO A 398 -12.46 9.91 -13.18
C PRO A 398 -13.25 9.32 -14.36
N GLU A 399 -14.09 8.33 -14.10
CA GLU A 399 -14.86 7.58 -15.10
C GLU A 399 -16.18 8.27 -15.50
N THR A 400 -16.53 9.39 -14.87
CA THR A 400 -17.78 10.13 -15.12
C THR A 400 -17.62 11.08 -16.30
N PRO A 401 -18.35 10.94 -17.44
CA PRO A 401 -18.22 11.83 -18.59
C PRO A 401 -18.58 13.29 -18.25
N LEU A 402 -17.85 14.26 -18.81
CA LEU A 402 -18.15 15.69 -18.67
C LEU A 402 -18.76 16.26 -19.96
N GLY A 403 -19.54 17.34 -19.80
CA GLY A 403 -20.07 18.12 -20.91
C GLY A 403 -19.09 19.15 -21.47
N GLN A 404 -19.45 19.82 -22.58
CA GLN A 404 -18.61 20.80 -23.27
C GLN A 404 -18.13 21.96 -22.39
N GLN A 405 -18.91 22.34 -21.38
CA GLN A 405 -18.55 23.38 -20.39
C GLN A 405 -17.22 23.09 -19.68
N ALA A 406 -16.84 21.82 -19.52
CA ALA A 406 -15.57 21.42 -18.92
C ALA A 406 -14.36 21.63 -19.86
N TYR A 407 -14.59 21.87 -21.15
CA TYR A 407 -13.58 21.95 -22.20
C TYR A 407 -13.45 23.35 -22.82
N THR A 408 -13.96 24.37 -22.13
CA THR A 408 -13.74 25.78 -22.50
C THR A 408 -12.25 26.14 -22.39
N LYS A 409 -11.84 27.25 -23.01
CA LYS A 409 -10.47 27.75 -22.92
C LYS A 409 -10.10 28.06 -21.46
N GLU A 410 -11.02 28.68 -20.74
CA GLU A 410 -10.88 29.06 -19.33
C GLU A 410 -10.76 27.81 -18.45
N ALA A 411 -11.62 26.80 -18.65
CA ALA A 411 -11.53 25.54 -17.92
C ALA A 411 -10.25 24.77 -18.22
N SER A 412 -9.76 24.84 -19.46
CA SER A 412 -8.47 24.23 -19.84
C SER A 412 -7.30 24.95 -19.18
N GLN A 413 -7.30 26.29 -19.14
CA GLN A 413 -6.29 27.07 -18.43
C GLN A 413 -6.27 26.75 -16.94
N ALA A 414 -7.43 26.61 -16.30
CA ALA A 414 -7.54 26.23 -14.90
C ALA A 414 -6.95 24.83 -14.61
N VAL A 415 -7.27 23.82 -15.44
CA VAL A 415 -6.71 22.47 -15.33
C VAL A 415 -5.18 22.48 -15.44
N TYR A 416 -4.65 23.19 -16.44
CA TYR A 416 -3.19 23.26 -16.61
C TYR A 416 -2.53 24.03 -15.46
N ALA A 417 -3.16 25.08 -14.92
CA ALA A 417 -2.64 25.78 -13.75
C ALA A 417 -2.58 24.88 -12.50
N GLU A 418 -3.65 24.12 -12.24
CA GLU A 418 -3.71 23.15 -11.15
C GLU A 418 -2.65 22.05 -11.31
N MET A 419 -2.51 21.51 -12.53
CA MET A 419 -1.49 20.52 -12.86
C MET A 419 -0.08 21.03 -12.55
N ARG A 420 0.23 22.29 -12.91
CA ARG A 420 1.52 22.91 -12.62
C ARG A 420 1.76 23.07 -11.12
N ALA A 421 0.75 23.54 -10.38
CA ALA A 421 0.86 23.72 -8.93
C ALA A 421 1.14 22.39 -8.21
N ARG A 422 0.44 21.31 -8.60
CA ARG A 422 0.68 19.97 -8.05
C ARG A 422 2.05 19.41 -8.42
N ALA A 423 2.48 19.61 -9.67
CA ALA A 423 3.80 19.18 -10.11
C ALA A 423 4.90 19.86 -9.30
N ALA A 424 4.81 21.19 -9.13
CA ALA A 424 5.75 21.95 -8.32
C ALA A 424 5.77 21.47 -6.86
N SER A 425 4.61 21.16 -6.28
CA SER A 425 4.52 20.62 -4.92
C SER A 425 5.27 19.29 -4.78
N VAL A 426 5.08 18.34 -5.71
CA VAL A 426 5.76 17.04 -5.67
C VAL A 426 7.27 17.19 -5.87
N LEU A 427 7.68 17.99 -6.86
CA LEU A 427 9.10 18.20 -7.20
C LEU A 427 9.86 18.87 -6.06
N SER A 428 9.24 19.86 -5.40
CA SER A 428 9.83 20.55 -4.23
C SER A 428 10.09 19.62 -3.05
N GLY A 429 9.34 18.52 -2.94
CA GLY A 429 9.57 17.46 -1.95
C GLY A 429 10.69 16.48 -2.33
N GLY A 430 11.23 16.56 -3.55
CA GLY A 430 12.18 15.59 -4.10
C GLY A 430 11.53 14.44 -4.88
N GLY A 431 10.21 14.47 -5.07
CA GLY A 431 9.50 13.48 -5.88
C GLY A 431 9.70 13.69 -7.38
N SER A 432 9.48 12.67 -8.19
CA SER A 432 9.43 12.80 -9.66
C SER A 432 7.99 12.84 -10.18
N VAL A 433 7.78 13.53 -11.30
CA VAL A 433 6.46 13.76 -11.88
C VAL A 433 6.45 13.35 -13.36
N ILE A 434 5.34 12.74 -13.77
CA ILE A 434 4.96 12.58 -15.18
C ILE A 434 3.76 13.49 -15.44
N LEU A 435 3.91 14.49 -16.31
CA LEU A 435 2.80 15.28 -16.83
C LEU A 435 2.20 14.57 -18.04
N GLU A 436 0.89 14.36 -18.01
CA GLU A 436 0.13 13.82 -19.12
C GLU A 436 -0.91 14.85 -19.55
N ALA A 437 -0.75 15.36 -20.77
CA ALA A 437 -1.74 16.21 -21.41
C ALA A 437 -1.56 16.21 -22.93
N VAL A 438 -2.40 16.96 -23.63
CA VAL A 438 -2.25 17.09 -25.08
C VAL A 438 -0.94 17.81 -25.45
N HIS A 439 -0.57 18.87 -24.71
CA HIS A 439 0.64 19.69 -24.94
C HIS A 439 0.87 20.13 -26.40
N ALA A 440 -0.22 20.36 -27.15
CA ALA A 440 -0.14 20.74 -28.56
C ALA A 440 0.40 22.16 -28.76
N ARG A 441 0.13 23.11 -27.85
CA ARG A 441 0.56 24.50 -28.03
C ARG A 441 2.00 24.70 -27.53
N PRO A 442 2.84 25.49 -28.21
CA PRO A 442 4.18 25.85 -27.72
C PRO A 442 4.15 26.44 -26.31
N GLU A 443 3.15 27.26 -26.00
CA GLU A 443 2.96 27.83 -24.65
C GLU A 443 2.79 26.76 -23.57
N ASP A 444 2.05 25.68 -23.86
CA ASP A 444 1.84 24.58 -22.90
C ASP A 444 3.11 23.76 -22.68
N ARG A 445 3.96 23.64 -23.71
CA ARG A 445 5.24 22.94 -23.63
C ARG A 445 6.27 23.77 -22.86
N ASN A 446 6.38 25.06 -23.17
CA ASN A 446 7.24 25.99 -22.45
C ASN A 446 6.85 26.08 -20.96
N ALA A 447 5.54 26.12 -20.67
CA ALA A 447 5.04 26.12 -19.30
C ALA A 447 5.37 24.82 -18.55
N ALA A 448 5.43 23.66 -19.22
CA ALA A 448 5.87 22.42 -18.60
C ALA A 448 7.37 22.44 -18.27
N ALA A 449 8.21 22.93 -19.20
CA ALA A 449 9.64 23.07 -18.99
C ALA A 449 9.98 24.05 -17.84
N ALA A 450 9.24 25.17 -17.75
CA ALA A 450 9.44 26.17 -16.70
C ALA A 450 9.27 25.60 -15.27
N ILE A 451 8.36 24.64 -15.07
CA ILE A 451 8.19 23.98 -13.75
C ILE A 451 9.48 23.29 -13.32
N ALA A 452 10.12 22.58 -14.23
CA ALA A 452 11.35 21.86 -13.95
C ALA A 452 12.53 22.81 -13.72
N GLU A 453 12.59 23.92 -14.47
CA GLU A 453 13.57 24.98 -14.27
C GLU A 453 13.42 25.62 -12.88
N GLU A 454 12.20 26.00 -12.50
CA GLU A 454 11.89 26.57 -11.17
C GLU A 454 12.20 25.58 -10.03
N ALA A 455 11.97 24.29 -10.25
CA ALA A 455 12.29 23.23 -9.29
C ALA A 455 13.78 22.81 -9.32
N GLY A 456 14.58 23.33 -10.26
CA GLY A 456 15.99 22.98 -10.41
C GLY A 456 16.22 21.51 -10.81
N CYS A 457 15.30 20.89 -11.56
CA CYS A 457 15.34 19.48 -11.91
C CYS A 457 15.41 19.23 -13.43
N PRO A 458 15.92 18.06 -13.89
CA PRO A 458 15.91 17.70 -15.30
C PRO A 458 14.49 17.62 -15.89
N PHE A 459 14.31 18.16 -17.09
CA PHE A 459 13.09 18.10 -17.89
C PHE A 459 13.28 17.22 -19.13
N HIS A 460 12.31 16.37 -19.42
CA HIS A 460 12.24 15.62 -20.69
C HIS A 460 10.82 15.68 -21.25
N GLY A 461 10.67 16.26 -22.44
CA GLY A 461 9.41 16.34 -23.17
C GLY A 461 9.38 15.34 -24.32
N PHE A 462 8.32 14.53 -24.38
CA PHE A 462 8.13 13.54 -25.44
C PHE A 462 6.79 13.75 -26.15
N TRP A 463 6.79 13.70 -27.48
CA TRP A 463 5.60 13.77 -28.30
C TRP A 463 5.29 12.41 -28.94
N LEU A 464 4.12 11.84 -28.61
CA LEU A 464 3.65 10.59 -29.20
C LEU A 464 3.08 10.89 -30.60
N ASP A 465 3.88 10.60 -31.63
CA ASP A 465 3.57 10.91 -33.03
C ASP A 465 2.82 9.74 -33.66
N VAL A 466 1.49 9.73 -33.54
CA VAL A 466 0.63 8.63 -34.02
C VAL A 466 -0.18 9.09 -35.23
N ASP A 467 -0.26 8.22 -36.24
CA ASP A 467 -1.03 8.48 -37.45
C ASP A 467 -2.52 8.79 -37.13
N PRO A 468 -3.11 9.83 -37.74
CA PRO A 468 -4.50 10.21 -37.51
C PRO A 468 -5.51 9.08 -37.66
N ALA A 469 -5.35 8.18 -38.64
CA ALA A 469 -6.29 7.09 -38.85
C ALA A 469 -6.24 6.08 -37.68
N ALA A 470 -5.05 5.84 -37.12
CA ALA A 470 -4.89 5.00 -35.94
C ALA A 470 -5.49 5.67 -34.68
N LEU A 471 -5.37 6.99 -34.54
CA LEU A 471 -6.01 7.74 -33.46
C LEU A 471 -7.54 7.63 -33.52
N GLU A 472 -8.14 7.82 -34.70
CA GLU A 472 -9.58 7.66 -34.91
C GLU A 472 -10.07 6.25 -34.55
N ALA A 473 -9.37 5.22 -35.03
CA ALA A 473 -9.70 3.83 -34.73
C ALA A 473 -9.67 3.53 -33.22
N ARG A 474 -8.67 4.05 -32.51
CA ARG A 474 -8.54 3.88 -31.05
C ARG A 474 -9.63 4.62 -30.28
N ILE A 475 -10.03 5.82 -30.71
CA ILE A 475 -11.15 6.55 -30.08
C ILE A 475 -12.46 5.79 -30.30
N ALA A 476 -12.69 5.24 -31.49
CA ALA A 476 -13.90 4.50 -31.81
C ALA A 476 -14.02 3.16 -31.05
N GLY A 477 -12.89 2.50 -30.78
CA GLY A 477 -12.84 1.20 -30.08
C GLY A 477 -12.77 1.27 -28.55
N ARG A 478 -12.75 2.48 -27.94
CA ARG A 478 -12.49 2.61 -26.50
C ARG A 478 -13.70 2.21 -25.63
N GLY A 479 -13.42 1.60 -24.48
CA GLY A 479 -14.38 1.43 -23.38
C GLY A 479 -14.52 2.67 -22.49
N LYS A 480 -15.04 2.51 -21.26
CA LYS A 480 -15.07 3.59 -20.26
C LYS A 480 -13.63 3.93 -19.83
N SER A 481 -13.25 5.21 -19.90
CA SER A 481 -11.94 5.72 -19.46
C SER A 481 -12.06 7.17 -18.94
N ALA A 482 -10.97 7.73 -18.41
CA ALA A 482 -10.96 9.09 -17.87
C ALA A 482 -11.11 10.19 -18.94
N SER A 483 -10.70 9.93 -20.18
CA SER A 483 -10.75 10.90 -21.25
C SER A 483 -12.15 11.04 -21.84
N ASP A 484 -12.63 12.26 -22.14
CA ASP A 484 -13.90 12.48 -22.87
C ASP A 484 -13.71 12.71 -24.37
N ALA A 485 -12.49 12.53 -24.90
CA ALA A 485 -12.20 12.89 -26.28
C ALA A 485 -13.07 12.11 -27.28
N THR A 486 -13.77 12.87 -28.15
CA THR A 486 -14.54 12.33 -29.27
C THR A 486 -13.77 12.50 -30.59
N ARG A 487 -14.29 11.91 -31.68
CA ARG A 487 -13.75 12.15 -33.03
C ARG A 487 -13.66 13.65 -33.36
N ALA A 488 -14.69 14.42 -33.04
CA ALA A 488 -14.70 15.88 -33.28
C ALA A 488 -13.61 16.62 -32.48
N VAL A 489 -13.28 16.17 -31.26
CA VAL A 489 -12.18 16.72 -30.47
C VAL A 489 -10.83 16.43 -31.16
N LEU A 490 -10.63 15.20 -31.64
CA LEU A 490 -9.43 14.83 -32.37
C LEU A 490 -9.26 15.64 -33.67
N GLU A 491 -10.31 15.76 -34.48
CA GLU A 491 -10.31 16.56 -35.72
C GLU A 491 -9.94 18.02 -35.43
N SER A 492 -10.51 18.61 -34.38
CA SER A 492 -10.16 19.96 -33.94
C SER A 492 -8.70 20.09 -33.50
N GLN A 493 -8.15 19.09 -32.80
CA GLN A 493 -6.75 19.09 -32.38
C GLN A 493 -5.79 19.01 -33.57
N ILE A 494 -6.08 18.12 -34.53
CA ILE A 494 -5.27 17.97 -35.76
C ILE A 494 -5.34 19.25 -36.59
N ALA A 495 -6.52 19.84 -36.77
CA ALA A 495 -6.69 21.08 -37.53
C ALA A 495 -5.97 22.27 -36.89
N THR A 496 -5.93 22.33 -35.56
CA THR A 496 -5.16 23.36 -34.82
C THR A 496 -3.66 23.15 -34.99
N GLY A 497 -3.21 21.90 -35.04
CA GLY A 497 -1.81 21.52 -35.16
C GLY A 497 -1.01 21.78 -33.88
N THR A 498 0.30 21.55 -33.95
CA THR A 498 1.21 21.60 -32.80
C THR A 498 2.17 22.80 -32.81
N GLY A 499 2.18 23.57 -33.89
CA GLY A 499 3.26 24.52 -34.17
C GLY A 499 4.63 23.82 -34.27
N PRO A 500 5.74 24.55 -34.07
CA PRO A 500 7.08 23.95 -34.02
C PRO A 500 7.21 22.99 -32.83
N LEU A 501 7.52 21.71 -33.08
CA LEU A 501 7.76 20.71 -32.05
C LEU A 501 9.25 20.67 -31.68
N ASP A 502 9.53 20.94 -30.42
CA ASP A 502 10.82 20.98 -29.76
C ASP A 502 11.04 19.80 -28.78
N TRP A 503 10.05 18.90 -28.69
CA TRP A 503 10.07 17.67 -27.90
C TRP A 503 10.52 16.46 -28.71
N ASP A 504 11.08 15.47 -28.03
CA ASP A 504 11.52 14.22 -28.66
C ASP A 504 10.31 13.45 -29.19
N ARG A 505 10.34 13.12 -30.49
CA ARG A 505 9.25 12.39 -31.13
C ARG A 505 9.39 10.90 -30.87
N LEU A 506 8.35 10.32 -30.32
CA LEU A 506 8.21 8.88 -30.15
C LEU A 506 7.31 8.34 -31.24
N SER A 507 7.91 7.65 -32.20
CA SER A 507 7.17 6.89 -33.21
C SER A 507 6.34 5.79 -32.53
N PRO A 508 5.18 5.39 -33.10
CA PRO A 508 4.42 4.26 -32.60
C PRO A 508 5.24 3.00 -32.86
N ALA A 509 5.70 2.33 -31.82
CA ALA A 509 6.46 1.09 -31.98
C ALA A 509 5.51 -0.10 -32.21
N GLY A 510 4.69 -0.09 -33.27
CA GLY A 510 3.71 -1.15 -33.50
C GLY A 510 2.57 -1.19 -32.47
N GLU A 511 1.63 -2.13 -32.65
CA GLU A 511 0.45 -2.26 -31.78
C GLU A 511 0.74 -3.14 -30.55
N GLY A 512 0.05 -2.85 -29.44
CA GLY A 512 0.08 -3.67 -28.22
C GLY A 512 1.32 -3.46 -27.35
N GLN A 513 1.58 -4.45 -26.48
CA GLN A 513 2.55 -4.35 -25.38
C GLN A 513 4.00 -4.20 -25.84
N ALA A 514 4.35 -4.78 -27.00
CA ALA A 514 5.69 -4.66 -27.58
C ALA A 514 6.08 -3.22 -27.91
N GLY A 515 5.10 -2.40 -28.35
CA GLY A 515 5.35 -1.00 -28.68
C GLY A 515 5.51 -0.11 -27.47
N ILE A 516 4.69 -0.34 -26.44
CA ILE A 516 4.82 0.36 -25.16
C ILE A 516 6.19 0.05 -24.55
N THR A 517 6.62 -1.20 -24.53
CA THR A 517 7.95 -1.59 -24.02
C THR A 517 9.10 -0.88 -24.74
N ALA A 518 9.05 -0.77 -26.07
CA ALA A 518 10.08 -0.08 -26.84
C ALA A 518 10.11 1.43 -26.53
N GLN A 519 8.94 2.07 -26.40
CA GLN A 519 8.83 3.49 -26.03
C GLN A 519 9.29 3.74 -24.58
N VAL A 520 8.89 2.88 -23.65
CA VAL A 520 9.34 2.91 -22.26
C VAL A 520 10.86 2.82 -22.17
N LYS A 521 11.45 1.87 -22.90
CA LYS A 521 12.91 1.70 -22.94
C LYS A 521 13.60 2.94 -23.50
N ALA A 522 13.14 3.46 -24.64
CA ALA A 522 13.71 4.66 -25.25
C ALA A 522 13.68 5.86 -24.29
N ILE A 523 12.55 6.07 -23.60
CA ILE A 523 12.44 7.12 -22.59
C ILE A 523 13.38 6.86 -21.41
N ALA A 524 13.40 5.64 -20.86
CA ALA A 524 14.25 5.30 -19.73
C ALA A 524 15.75 5.52 -20.02
N ASP A 525 16.19 5.12 -21.23
CA ASP A 525 17.55 5.30 -21.73
C ASP A 525 17.89 6.81 -21.88
N THR A 526 17.01 7.62 -22.48
CA THR A 526 17.18 9.09 -22.62
C THR A 526 17.17 9.80 -21.28
N VAL A 527 16.35 9.31 -20.36
CA VAL A 527 16.27 9.77 -18.99
C VAL A 527 17.53 9.29 -18.22
N GLY A 528 18.47 8.53 -18.80
CA GLY A 528 19.72 8.22 -18.11
C GLY A 528 19.51 7.38 -16.86
N ARG A 529 18.45 6.55 -16.86
CA ARG A 529 18.51 5.34 -16.07
C ARG A 529 19.40 4.38 -16.83
N ASP A 530 20.52 4.00 -16.22
CA ASP A 530 21.06 2.70 -16.55
C ASP A 530 19.91 1.71 -16.37
N ALA A 531 19.58 0.99 -17.44
CA ALA A 531 18.99 -0.33 -17.33
C ALA A 531 20.03 -1.24 -16.64
N ALA A 532 20.36 -0.92 -15.38
CA ALA A 532 20.98 -1.83 -14.47
C ALA A 532 19.95 -2.94 -14.29
N SER A 533 20.17 -4.02 -15.05
CA SER A 533 19.73 -5.36 -14.71
C SER A 533 19.64 -5.49 -13.19
N PRO A 534 18.56 -6.06 -12.62
CA PRO A 534 18.56 -6.38 -11.21
C PRO A 534 19.81 -7.20 -10.93
N SER A 535 20.78 -6.61 -10.23
CA SER A 535 21.96 -7.33 -9.78
C SER A 535 21.51 -8.20 -8.61
N PHE A 536 21.03 -9.39 -8.93
CA PHE A 536 21.10 -10.55 -8.06
C PHE A 536 21.78 -11.66 -8.88
N PRO A 537 22.83 -12.32 -8.33
CA PRO A 537 22.72 -12.99 -7.04
C PRO A 537 23.88 -12.71 -6.07
N VAL A 538 23.54 -12.49 -4.80
CA VAL A 538 24.40 -12.96 -3.71
C VAL A 538 24.09 -14.44 -3.53
N ASP A 539 25.04 -15.23 -3.99
CA ASP A 539 25.32 -16.65 -3.73
C ASP A 539 24.18 -17.69 -3.76
N ARG A 540 24.32 -18.64 -4.70
CA ARG A 540 23.70 -19.96 -4.61
C ARG A 540 24.70 -20.89 -3.92
N SER A 541 24.58 -21.04 -2.61
CA SER A 541 24.85 -22.30 -1.90
C SER A 541 23.99 -22.40 -0.66
#